data_AF-A0A7Y3JSN0-F1
#
_entry.id   AF-A0A7Y3JSN0-F1
#
_cell.length_a   1.000
_cell.length_b   1.000
_cell.length_c   1.000
_cell.angle_alpha   90.00
_cell.angle_beta   90.00
_cell.angle_gamma   90.00
#
_symmetry.space_group_name_H-M   'P 1'
#
loop_
_entity.id
_entity.type
_entity.pdbx_description
1 polymer ?
#
loop_
_entity_poly.entity_id
_entity_poly.type
_entity_poly.pdbx_seq_one_letter_code
_entity_poly.pdbx_strand_id
1 'polypeptide(L)' 'MTDPDQINYHSTRAAAELDRGLTTQVLPAARAHLRLASLHFERVRQLARDAGEPITSPLRM' A
#
# COMPACT_ATOMS: atom_id res chain seq x y z
N MET A 1 4.64 -19.93 1.85
CA MET A 1 5.76 -19.05 2.25
C MET A 1 5.46 -17.69 1.68
N THR A 2 5.09 -16.74 2.53
CA THR A 2 4.90 -15.36 2.12
C THR A 2 6.25 -14.78 1.79
N ASP A 3 6.37 -14.17 0.62
CA ASP A 3 7.62 -13.60 0.15
C ASP A 3 7.78 -12.18 0.73
N PRO A 4 8.77 -11.92 1.61
CA PRO A 4 9.03 -10.59 2.16
C PRO A 4 9.21 -9.54 1.07
N ASP A 5 9.71 -9.93 -0.10
CA ASP A 5 9.89 -9.04 -1.25
C ASP A 5 8.54 -8.54 -1.79
N GLN A 6 7.48 -9.35 -1.71
CA GLN A 6 6.13 -8.96 -2.12
C GLN A 6 5.51 -7.95 -1.16
N ILE A 7 5.71 -8.11 0.14
CA ILE A 7 5.24 -7.14 1.15
C ILE A 7 5.95 -5.79 0.93
N ASN A 8 7.27 -5.82 0.75
CA ASN A 8 8.05 -4.61 0.50
C ASN A 8 7.66 -3.94 -0.82
N TYR A 9 7.50 -4.72 -1.90
CA TYR A 9 7.06 -4.23 -3.20
C TYR A 9 5.72 -3.51 -3.09
N HIS A 10 4.70 -4.16 -2.52
CA HIS A 10 3.38 -3.55 -2.42
C HIS A 10 3.34 -2.37 -1.46
N SER A 11 4.09 -2.40 -0.36
CA SER A 11 4.19 -1.25 0.56
C SER A 11 4.82 -0.03 -0.13
N THR A 12 5.91 -0.24 -0.86
CA THR A 12 6.59 0.82 -1.63
C THR A 12 5.68 1.40 -2.71
N ARG A 13 4.97 0.54 -3.46
CA ARG A 13 3.99 0.99 -4.46
C ARG A 13 2.83 1.74 -3.83
N ALA A 14 2.29 1.27 -2.71
CA ALA A 14 1.19 1.93 -2.02
C ALA A 14 1.55 3.36 -1.61
N ALA A 15 2.73 3.56 -1.02
CA ALA A 15 3.22 4.87 -0.61
C ALA A 15 3.43 5.81 -1.82
N ALA A 16 4.04 5.31 -2.90
CA ALA A 16 4.28 6.10 -4.12
C ALA A 16 2.98 6.54 -4.81
N GLU A 17 1.98 5.65 -4.91
CA GLU A 17 0.68 6.02 -5.49
C GLU A 17 -0.10 6.95 -4.56
N LEU A 18 -0.01 6.78 -3.23
CA LEU A 18 -0.63 7.70 -2.28
C LEU A 18 -0.07 9.12 -2.44
N ASP A 19 1.25 9.27 -2.48
CA ASP A 19 1.92 10.56 -2.66
C ASP A 19 1.50 11.24 -3.98
N ARG A 20 1.48 10.51 -5.09
CA ARG A 20 0.98 11.01 -6.39
C ARG A 20 -0.49 11.43 -6.33
N GLY A 21 -1.32 10.67 -5.61
CA GLY A 21 -2.73 10.97 -5.45
C GLY A 21 -2.99 12.23 -4.63
N LEU A 22 -2.12 12.53 -3.66
CA LEU A 22 -2.21 13.71 -2.80
C LEU A 22 -1.60 14.97 -3.43
N THR A 23 -0.64 14.82 -4.34
CA THR A 23 0.10 15.94 -4.94
C THR A 23 -0.42 16.36 -6.31
N THR A 24 -1.09 15.48 -7.05
CA THR A 24 -1.62 15.80 -8.38
C THR A 24 -2.80 16.79 -8.31
N GLN A 25 -2.81 17.75 -9.24
CA GLN A 25 -3.89 18.75 -9.37
C GLN A 25 -5.06 18.24 -10.24
N VAL A 26 -4.91 17.07 -10.87
CA VAL A 26 -5.92 16.49 -11.77
C VAL A 26 -6.81 15.53 -10.99
N LEU A 27 -8.05 15.94 -10.67
CA LEU A 27 -8.99 15.17 -9.84
C LEU A 27 -9.23 13.72 -10.30
N PRO A 28 -9.39 13.41 -11.62
CA PRO A 28 -9.48 12.03 -12.07
C PRO A 28 -8.21 11.22 -11.77
N ALA A 29 -7.02 11.81 -11.95
CA ALA A 29 -5.75 11.16 -11.66
C ALA A 29 -5.57 10.94 -10.16
N ALA A 30 -5.92 11.93 -9.33
CA ALA A 30 -5.91 11.81 -7.87
C ALA A 30 -6.74 10.59 -7.42
N ARG A 31 -7.97 10.48 -7.93
CA ARG A 31 -8.85 9.34 -7.62
C ARG A 31 -8.29 8.00 -8.09
N ALA A 32 -7.65 7.94 -9.27
CA ALA A 32 -7.02 6.73 -9.75
C ALA A 32 -5.85 6.29 -8.86
N HIS A 33 -4.95 7.22 -8.52
CA HIS A 33 -3.81 6.97 -7.65
C HIS A 33 -4.23 6.53 -6.24
N LEU A 34 -5.23 7.18 -5.63
CA LEU A 34 -5.76 6.79 -4.33
C LEU A 34 -6.38 5.37 -4.35
N ARG A 35 -7.07 4.99 -5.42
CA ARG A 35 -7.58 3.62 -5.59
C ARG A 35 -6.45 2.60 -5.71
N LEU A 36 -5.40 2.90 -6.49
CA LEU A 36 -4.23 2.03 -6.62
C LEU A 36 -3.49 1.86 -5.29
N ALA A 37 -3.31 2.95 -4.53
CA ALA A 37 -2.73 2.90 -3.19
C ALA A 37 -3.54 1.97 -2.28
N SER A 38 -4.87 2.10 -2.28
CA SER A 38 -5.77 1.24 -1.49
C SER A 38 -5.61 -0.24 -1.85
N LEU A 39 -5.54 -0.60 -3.14
CA LEU A 39 -5.37 -1.97 -3.59
C LEU A 39 -4.04 -2.58 -3.11
N HIS A 40 -2.96 -1.80 -3.17
CA HIS A 40 -1.66 -2.25 -2.67
C HIS A 40 -1.66 -2.43 -1.15
N PHE A 41 -2.27 -1.52 -0.39
CA PHE A 41 -2.42 -1.70 1.06
C PHE A 41 -3.29 -2.91 1.43
N GLU A 42 -4.35 -3.19 0.69
CA GLU A 42 -5.12 -4.44 0.87
C GLU A 42 -4.25 -5.66 0.65
N ARG A 43 -3.43 -5.66 -0.41
CA ARG A 43 -2.54 -6.78 -0.69
C ARG A 43 -1.49 -6.98 0.40
N VAL A 44 -0.90 -5.90 0.92
CA VAL A 44 0.03 -5.96 2.07
C VAL A 44 -0.66 -6.59 3.28
N ARG A 45 -1.89 -6.17 3.61
CA ARG A 45 -2.65 -6.74 4.74
C ARG A 45 -2.93 -8.23 4.54
N GLN A 46 -3.26 -8.64 3.31
CA GLN A 46 -3.50 -10.05 3.01
C GLN A 46 -2.22 -10.87 3.15
N LEU A 47 -1.11 -10.41 2.57
CA LEU A 47 0.19 -11.08 2.67
C LEU A 47 0.66 -11.20 4.13
N ALA A 48 0.51 -10.15 4.94
CA ALA A 48 0.87 -10.19 6.37
C ALA A 48 0.04 -11.24 7.14
N ARG A 49 -1.27 -11.33 6.86
CA ARG A 49 -2.14 -12.37 7.44
C ARG A 49 -1.71 -13.77 7.01
N ASP A 50 -1.40 -13.95 5.73
CA ASP A 50 -0.96 -15.23 5.16
C ASP A 50 0.41 -15.66 5.71
N ALA A 51 1.24 -14.70 6.14
CA ALA A 51 2.52 -14.95 6.82
C ALA A 51 2.38 -15.40 8.28
N GLY A 52 1.18 -15.32 8.86
CA GLY A 52 0.98 -15.55 10.29
C GLY A 52 1.55 -14.43 11.17
N GLU A 53 1.93 -13.28 10.59
CA GLU A 53 2.38 -12.13 11.36
C GLU A 53 1.18 -11.37 11.92
N PRO A 54 1.14 -11.08 13.24
CA PRO A 54 0.11 -10.22 13.80
C PRO A 54 0.26 -8.82 13.21
N ILE A 55 -0.87 -8.23 12.79
CA ILE A 55 -0.95 -6.87 12.22
C ILE A 55 -0.65 -5.85 13.33
N THR A 56 0.60 -5.77 13.76
CA THR A 56 1.08 -4.70 14.63
C THR A 56 1.50 -3.56 13.73
N SER A 57 0.55 -2.67 13.44
CA SER A 57 0.90 -1.35 12.94
C SER A 57 1.70 -0.65 14.04
N PRO A 58 2.85 -0.06 13.69
CA PRO A 58 2.96 1.34 13.99
C PRO A 58 3.41 2.07 12.74
N LEU A 59 2.50 2.85 12.16
CA LEU A 59 2.89 4.12 11.61
C LEU A 59 3.53 4.92 12.75
N ARG A 60 4.85 4.75 12.97
CA ARG A 60 5.66 5.75 13.64
C ARG A 60 5.88 6.87 12.63
N MET A 61 5.03 7.89 12.75
CA MET A 61 5.43 9.26 12.40
C MET A 61 6.64 9.67 13.25
#